data_AF-A0A3C0GIA2-F1
#
_entry.id   AF-A0A3C0GIA2-F1
#
_cell.length_a   1.000
_cell.length_b   1.000
_cell.length_c   1.000
_cell.angle_alpha   90.00
_cell.angle_beta   90.00
_cell.angle_gamma   90.00
#
_symmetry.space_group_name_H-M   'P 1'
#
loop_
_entity.id
_entity.type
_entity.pdbx_description
1 polymer ?
#
loop_
_entity_poly.entity_id
_entity_poly.type
_entity_poly.pdbx_seq_one_letter_code
_entity_poly.pdbx_strand_id
1 'polypeptide(L)'
;MKTVLPTIMALVVSASTIAQKAKKNDDREAIKSMCGCFEVTFNFAETFNHSTDSLYKPSKTKVDKGLEWAELVTDEDDKISIQHLLQVGNPTDPHIVKHWRQDWLYQNTDLYSYNADNTWTFKKLPSD
;
A
#
# COMPACT_ATOMS: atom_id res chain seq x y z
N MET A 1 -11.49 41.27 -28.28
CA MET A 1 -11.32 40.94 -26.85
C MET A 1 -12.33 39.92 -26.32
N LYS A 2 -13.63 39.97 -26.69
CA LYS A 2 -14.66 39.07 -26.10
C LYS A 2 -14.48 37.57 -26.38
N THR A 3 -13.80 37.18 -27.48
CA THR A 3 -13.53 35.78 -27.82
C THR A 3 -12.21 35.24 -27.26
N VAL A 4 -11.29 36.11 -26.83
CA VAL A 4 -9.96 35.69 -26.35
C VAL A 4 -10.06 35.04 -24.96
N LEU A 5 -10.93 35.57 -24.09
CA LEU A 5 -11.14 35.05 -22.75
C LEU A 5 -11.73 33.62 -22.70
N PRO A 6 -12.81 33.28 -23.44
CA PRO A 6 -13.32 31.90 -23.47
C PRO A 6 -12.36 30.92 -24.14
N THR A 7 -11.58 31.34 -25.15
CA THR A 7 -10.56 30.49 -25.77
C THR A 7 -9.42 30.17 -24.80
N ILE A 8 -8.94 31.15 -24.04
CA ILE A 8 -7.94 30.93 -22.98
C ILE A 8 -8.49 30.00 -21.91
N MET A 9 -9.74 30.20 -21.47
CA MET A 9 -10.38 29.35 -20.47
C MET A 9 -10.53 27.89 -20.94
N ALA A 10 -10.95 27.67 -22.19
CA ALA A 10 -11.02 26.34 -22.78
C ALA A 10 -9.63 25.67 -22.89
N LEU A 11 -8.59 26.44 -23.21
CA LEU A 11 -7.22 25.95 -23.28
C LEU A 11 -6.71 25.52 -21.89
N VAL A 12 -7.00 26.31 -20.85
CA VAL A 12 -6.61 26.01 -19.46
C VAL A 12 -7.32 24.75 -18.95
N VAL A 13 -8.63 24.62 -19.19
CA VAL A 13 -9.38 23.41 -18.81
C VAL A 13 -8.83 22.16 -19.50
N SER A 14 -8.49 22.27 -20.78
CA SER A 14 -7.91 21.15 -21.55
C SER A 14 -6.52 20.75 -21.04
N ALA A 15 -5.69 21.73 -20.66
CA ALA A 15 -4.36 21.46 -20.09
C ALA A 15 -4.46 20.74 -18.74
N SER A 16 -5.42 21.12 -17.88
CA SER A 16 -5.63 20.50 -16.57
C SER A 16 -6.05 19.03 -16.66
N THR A 17 -6.95 18.67 -17.58
CA THR A 17 -7.39 17.27 -17.75
C THR A 17 -6.27 16.37 -18.26
N ILE A 18 -5.43 16.87 -19.18
CA ILE A 18 -4.25 16.16 -19.68
C ILE A 18 -3.25 15.93 -18.54
N ALA A 19 -2.98 16.96 -17.73
CA ALA A 19 -2.07 16.86 -16.60
C ALA A 19 -2.55 15.83 -15.55
N GLN A 20 -3.85 15.81 -15.25
CA GLN A 20 -4.42 14.85 -14.30
C GLN A 20 -4.34 13.41 -14.82
N LYS A 21 -4.60 13.19 -16.11
CA LYS A 21 -4.47 11.86 -16.73
C LYS A 21 -3.02 11.37 -16.74
N ALA A 22 -2.07 12.26 -17.06
CA ALA A 22 -0.64 11.94 -17.01
C ALA A 22 -0.24 11.52 -15.60
N LYS A 23 -0.63 12.30 -14.58
CA LYS A 23 -0.35 11.97 -13.17
C LYS A 23 -0.95 10.62 -12.76
N LYS A 24 -2.20 10.32 -13.15
CA LYS A 24 -2.83 9.02 -12.86
C LYS A 24 -1.98 7.88 -13.42
N ASN A 25 -1.50 8.00 -14.65
CA ASN A 25 -0.66 6.97 -15.26
C ASN A 25 0.69 6.83 -14.55
N ASP A 26 1.33 7.93 -14.19
CA ASP A 26 2.60 7.89 -13.44
C ASP A 26 2.43 7.21 -12.08
N ASP A 27 1.35 7.53 -11.35
CA ASP A 27 1.01 6.89 -10.07
C ASP A 27 0.75 5.39 -10.26
N ARG A 28 0.06 4.98 -11.33
CA ARG A 28 -0.19 3.56 -11.66
C ARG A 28 1.11 2.80 -11.90
N GLU A 29 2.03 3.36 -12.70
CA GLU A 29 3.31 2.71 -12.99
C GLU A 29 4.19 2.65 -11.74
N ALA A 30 4.17 3.67 -10.89
CA ALA A 30 4.83 3.63 -9.58
C ALA A 30 4.26 2.51 -8.70
N ILE A 31 2.94 2.33 -8.66
CA ILE A 31 2.31 1.22 -7.91
C ILE A 31 2.73 -0.14 -8.48
N LYS A 32 2.69 -0.32 -9.80
CA LYS A 32 3.10 -1.58 -10.44
C LYS A 32 4.57 -1.89 -10.22
N SER A 33 5.43 -0.87 -10.11
CA SER A 33 6.86 -1.06 -9.80
C SER A 33 7.13 -1.67 -8.42
N MET A 34 6.13 -1.75 -7.54
CA MET A 34 6.20 -2.48 -6.28
C MET A 34 6.09 -4.00 -6.45
N CYS A 35 5.70 -4.49 -7.64
CA CYS A 35 5.68 -5.91 -7.95
C CYS A 35 7.10 -6.45 -8.15
N GLY A 36 7.32 -7.72 -7.83
CA GLY A 36 8.61 -8.37 -7.99
C GLY A 36 8.97 -9.32 -6.84
N CYS A 37 10.23 -9.71 -6.80
CA CYS A 37 10.80 -10.57 -5.76
C CYS A 37 11.73 -9.74 -4.87
N PHE A 38 11.58 -9.86 -3.56
CA PHE A 38 12.30 -9.07 -2.57
C PHE A 38 12.94 -9.96 -1.51
N GLU A 39 14.16 -9.60 -1.12
CA GLU A 39 14.79 -10.11 0.10
C GLU A 39 14.39 -9.22 1.27
N VAL A 40 13.65 -9.77 2.22
CA VAL A 40 13.16 -9.05 3.40
C VAL A 40 14.00 -9.44 4.60
N THR A 41 14.51 -8.46 5.34
CA THR A 41 15.24 -8.67 6.60
C THR A 41 14.40 -8.17 7.76
N PHE A 42 14.21 -9.02 8.77
CA PHE A 42 13.49 -8.70 9.98
C PHE A 42 14.49 -8.52 11.13
N ASN A 43 14.41 -7.38 11.81
CA ASN A 43 15.18 -7.09 13.00
C ASN A 43 14.24 -7.06 14.20
N PHE A 44 14.22 -8.14 14.97
CA PHE A 44 13.42 -8.25 16.18
C PHE A 44 14.22 -7.78 17.38
N ALA A 45 13.70 -6.75 18.05
CA ALA A 45 14.21 -6.24 19.30
C ALA A 45 13.04 -5.89 20.20
N GLU A 46 13.12 -6.29 21.47
CA GLU A 46 12.17 -5.85 22.48
C GLU A 46 12.48 -4.42 22.90
N THR A 47 11.52 -3.51 22.68
CA THR A 47 11.70 -2.08 22.91
C THR A 47 10.99 -1.55 24.15
N PHE A 48 10.01 -2.29 24.67
CA PHE A 48 9.23 -1.92 25.85
C PHE A 48 9.02 -3.14 26.74
N ASN A 49 9.11 -2.92 28.05
CA ASN A 49 8.82 -3.92 29.07
C ASN A 49 7.78 -3.35 30.05
N HIS A 50 6.70 -4.08 30.26
CA HIS A 50 5.62 -3.74 31.21
C HIS A 50 5.54 -4.72 32.39
N SER A 51 6.50 -5.63 32.51
CA SER A 51 6.55 -6.60 33.61
C SER A 51 6.89 -5.93 34.94
N THR A 52 6.19 -6.34 36.00
CA THR A 52 6.50 -5.97 37.38
C THR A 52 7.45 -6.99 38.05
N ASP A 53 7.82 -8.05 37.36
CA ASP A 53 8.74 -9.08 37.85
C ASP A 53 10.18 -8.57 37.89
N SER A 54 10.80 -8.61 39.07
CA SER A 54 12.20 -8.18 39.28
C SER A 54 13.23 -9.13 38.67
N LEU A 55 12.82 -10.36 38.33
CA LEU A 55 13.67 -11.36 37.68
C LEU A 55 13.52 -11.35 36.15
N TYR A 56 12.74 -10.42 35.61
CA TYR A 56 12.51 -10.32 34.17
C TYR A 56 13.81 -10.21 33.37
N LYS A 57 13.87 -10.95 32.26
CA LYS A 57 14.97 -10.87 31.30
C LYS A 57 14.37 -10.61 29.91
N PRO A 58 14.78 -9.53 29.22
CA PRO A 58 14.29 -9.25 27.90
C PRO A 58 14.71 -10.34 26.92
N SER A 59 13.91 -10.51 25.89
CA SER A 59 14.25 -11.35 24.76
C SER A 59 15.53 -10.88 24.08
N LYS A 60 16.33 -11.83 23.59
CA LYS A 60 17.52 -11.50 22.80
C LYS A 60 17.09 -10.88 21.47
N THR A 61 17.88 -9.95 20.97
CA THR A 61 17.71 -9.47 19.60
C THR A 61 17.90 -10.63 18.61
N LYS A 62 17.11 -10.61 17.55
CA LYS A 62 17.14 -11.63 16.50
C LYS A 62 17.08 -10.94 15.14
N VAL A 63 17.96 -11.36 14.23
CA VAL A 63 17.85 -11.03 12.81
C VAL A 63 17.35 -12.26 12.08
N ASP A 64 16.35 -12.07 11.22
CA ASP A 64 15.78 -13.13 10.39
C ASP A 64 15.59 -12.63 8.95
N LYS A 65 15.35 -13.56 8.02
CA LYS A 65 15.19 -13.25 6.59
C LYS A 65 14.01 -13.99 5.97
N GLY A 66 13.44 -13.40 4.93
CA GLY A 66 12.42 -14.01 4.09
C GLY A 66 12.54 -13.57 2.64
N LEU A 67 11.85 -14.29 1.77
CA LEU A 67 11.64 -13.88 0.38
C LEU A 67 10.18 -13.49 0.22
N GLU A 68 9.92 -12.31 -0.33
CA GLU A 68 8.57 -11.86 -0.64
C GLU A 68 8.39 -11.79 -2.16
N TRP A 69 7.32 -12.43 -2.65
CA TRP A 69 6.87 -12.29 -4.02
C TRP A 69 5.60 -11.45 -4.02
N ALA A 70 5.66 -10.32 -4.72
CA ALA A 70 4.55 -9.39 -4.95
C ALA A 70 4.10 -9.50 -6.41
N GLU A 71 2.94 -10.08 -6.65
CA GLU A 71 2.39 -10.39 -7.97
C GLU A 71 1.23 -9.45 -8.31
N LEU A 72 1.23 -8.90 -9.52
CA LEU A 72 0.11 -8.10 -10.01
C LEU A 72 -1.07 -9.02 -10.35
N VAL A 73 -2.17 -8.91 -9.61
CA VAL A 73 -3.37 -9.77 -9.80
C VAL A 73 -4.57 -9.01 -10.37
N THR A 74 -4.53 -7.68 -10.43
CA THR A 74 -5.55 -6.84 -11.08
C THR A 74 -4.90 -5.57 -11.62
N ASP A 75 -5.21 -5.21 -12.87
CA ASP A 75 -4.76 -4.00 -13.56
C ASP A 75 -5.91 -3.41 -14.40
N GLU A 76 -6.86 -2.76 -13.71
CA GLU A 76 -8.00 -2.05 -14.28
C GLU A 76 -7.78 -0.54 -14.20
N ASP A 77 -8.52 0.29 -14.94
CA ASP A 77 -8.27 1.74 -15.01
C ASP A 77 -8.37 2.48 -13.66
N ASP A 78 -9.22 2.01 -12.76
CA ASP A 78 -9.41 2.61 -11.42
C ASP A 78 -9.03 1.68 -10.27
N LYS A 79 -8.45 0.51 -10.58
CA LYS A 79 -8.10 -0.49 -9.58
C LYS A 79 -6.83 -1.25 -9.94
N ILE A 80 -5.90 -1.31 -8.99
CA ILE A 80 -4.74 -2.20 -9.04
C ILE A 80 -4.74 -3.06 -7.78
N SER A 81 -4.52 -4.36 -7.92
CA SER A 81 -4.37 -5.27 -6.78
C SER A 81 -3.08 -6.05 -6.90
N ILE A 82 -2.31 -6.08 -5.81
CA ILE A 82 -1.04 -6.82 -5.70
C ILE A 82 -1.21 -7.91 -4.64
N GLN A 83 -0.89 -9.15 -4.99
CA GLN A 83 -0.88 -10.29 -4.09
C GLN A 83 0.53 -10.50 -3.57
N HIS A 84 0.68 -10.51 -2.25
CA HIS A 84 1.95 -10.71 -1.58
C HIS A 84 2.00 -12.10 -0.94
N LEU A 85 3.12 -12.79 -1.12
CA LEU A 85 3.44 -14.09 -0.53
C LEU A 85 4.81 -14.01 0.13
N LEU A 86 4.85 -14.18 1.44
CA LEU A 86 6.09 -14.19 2.23
C LEU A 86 6.49 -15.63 2.55
N GLN A 87 7.63 -16.04 2.03
CA GLN A 87 8.26 -17.32 2.24
C GLN A 87 9.41 -17.20 3.25
N VAL A 88 9.47 -18.14 4.20
CA VAL A 88 10.55 -18.25 5.20
C VAL A 88 10.96 -19.71 5.37
N GLY A 89 11.99 -19.95 6.18
CA GLY A 89 12.46 -21.30 6.51
C GLY A 89 13.69 -21.75 5.72
N ASN A 90 14.01 -23.03 5.82
CA ASN A 90 15.17 -23.61 5.15
C ASN A 90 14.95 -23.58 3.62
N PRO A 91 15.93 -23.16 2.79
CA PRO A 91 15.81 -23.22 1.34
C PRO A 91 15.45 -24.61 0.76
N THR A 92 15.78 -25.70 1.45
CA THR A 92 15.43 -27.07 1.02
C THR A 92 14.01 -27.50 1.42
N ASP A 93 13.37 -26.79 2.35
CA ASP A 93 12.01 -27.04 2.82
C ASP A 93 11.35 -25.71 3.27
N PRO A 94 11.07 -24.81 2.30
CA PRO A 94 10.51 -23.51 2.62
C PRO A 94 9.00 -23.59 2.83
N HIS A 95 8.43 -22.63 3.56
CA HIS A 95 6.98 -22.51 3.71
C HIS A 95 6.52 -21.05 3.69
N ILE A 96 5.27 -20.85 3.29
CA ILE A 96 4.62 -19.54 3.29
C ILE A 96 4.11 -19.25 4.70
N VAL A 97 4.58 -18.14 5.29
CA VAL A 97 4.14 -17.71 6.64
C VAL A 97 3.05 -16.64 6.57
N LYS A 98 2.98 -15.88 5.47
CA LYS A 98 1.99 -14.82 5.29
C LYS A 98 1.58 -14.71 3.82
N HIS A 99 0.28 -14.53 3.62
CA HIS A 99 -0.29 -14.06 2.35
C HIS A 99 -1.16 -12.83 2.64
N TRP A 100 -1.05 -11.79 1.82
CA TRP A 100 -1.88 -10.61 1.97
C TRP A 100 -2.06 -9.89 0.63
N ARG A 101 -3.14 -9.12 0.49
CA ARG A 101 -3.45 -8.38 -0.73
C ARG A 101 -3.38 -6.88 -0.46
N GLN A 102 -2.78 -6.15 -1.38
CA GLN A 102 -2.74 -4.70 -1.39
C GLN A 102 -3.63 -4.18 -2.52
N ASP A 103 -4.71 -3.50 -2.17
CA ASP A 103 -5.65 -2.92 -3.13
C ASP A 103 -5.48 -1.41 -3.22
N TRP A 104 -5.33 -0.91 -4.44
CA TRP A 104 -5.28 0.51 -4.79
C TRP A 104 -6.53 0.86 -5.59
N LEU A 105 -7.36 1.72 -5.03
CA LEU A 105 -8.60 2.21 -5.64
C LEU A 105 -8.44 3.70 -5.93
N TYR A 106 -8.59 4.09 -7.20
CA TYR A 106 -8.48 5.48 -7.61
C TYR A 106 -9.62 6.31 -7.00
N GLN A 107 -9.26 7.39 -6.28
CA GLN A 107 -10.21 8.31 -5.63
C GLN A 107 -11.31 7.62 -4.80
N ASN A 108 -10.95 6.59 -4.03
CA ASN A 108 -11.91 5.85 -3.20
C ASN A 108 -12.66 6.75 -2.20
N THR A 109 -13.99 6.73 -2.26
CA THR A 109 -14.88 7.47 -1.34
C THR A 109 -15.45 6.60 -0.22
N ASP A 110 -15.24 5.28 -0.27
CA ASP A 110 -15.72 4.31 0.70
C ASP A 110 -14.62 4.02 1.73
N LEU A 111 -14.66 4.69 2.89
CA LEU A 111 -13.59 4.65 3.89
C LEU A 111 -13.96 3.78 5.10
N TYR A 112 -13.00 2.93 5.51
CA TYR A 112 -13.04 2.20 6.77
C TYR A 112 -11.97 2.75 7.71
N SER A 113 -12.39 3.36 8.82
CA SER A 113 -11.48 3.84 9.86
C SER A 113 -11.52 2.91 11.06
N TYR A 114 -10.34 2.49 11.53
CA TYR A 114 -10.21 1.70 12.76
C TYR A 114 -10.62 2.56 13.97
N ASN A 115 -11.45 2.00 14.85
CA ASN A 115 -12.04 2.69 16.00
C ASN A 115 -11.95 1.83 17.28
N ALA A 116 -10.71 1.46 17.67
CA ALA A 116 -10.40 0.63 18.85
C ALA A 116 -11.20 -0.69 18.93
N ASP A 117 -10.89 -1.54 19.91
CA ASP A 117 -11.69 -2.73 20.24
C ASP A 117 -12.13 -3.59 19.04
N ASN A 118 -11.24 -3.77 18.05
CA ASN A 118 -11.52 -4.47 16.79
C ASN A 118 -12.75 -3.94 16.02
N THR A 119 -13.08 -2.67 16.20
CA THR A 119 -14.23 -2.00 15.59
C THR A 119 -13.78 -1.12 14.44
N TRP A 120 -14.58 -1.09 13.38
CA TRP A 120 -14.35 -0.28 12.18
C TRP A 120 -15.59 0.56 11.90
N THR A 121 -15.38 1.85 11.62
CA THR A 121 -16.45 2.75 11.20
C THR A 121 -16.37 2.97 9.71
N PHE A 122 -17.46 2.64 9.01
CA PHE A 122 -17.62 2.91 7.61
C PHE A 122 -18.14 4.34 7.39
N LYS A 123 -17.53 5.06 6.46
CA LYS A 123 -18.00 6.37 6.00
C LYS A 123 -17.86 6.48 4.49
N LYS A 124 -18.97 6.79 3.82
CA LYS A 124 -18.97 7.18 2.41
C LYS A 124 -18.83 8.69 2.28
N LEU A 125 -17.84 9.14 1.53
CA LEU A 125 -17.68 10.54 1.15
C LEU A 125 -18.55 10.86 -0.07
N PRO A 126 -18.96 12.13 -0.25
CA PRO A 126 -19.52 12.59 -1.52
C PRO A 126 -18.52 12.30 -2.65
N SER A 127 -19.01 11.87 -3.81
CA SER A 127 -18.22 11.92 -5.04
C SER A 127 -18.10 13.36 -5.49
N ASP A 128 -16.90 13.77 -5.93
CA ASP A 128 -16.67 15.05 -6.61
C ASP A 128 -17.43 15.14 -7.94
#